data_AF-A0A6G9HH03-F1
#
_entry.id   AF-A0A6G9HH03-F1
#
_cell.length_a   1.000
_cell.length_b   1.000
_cell.length_c   1.000
_cell.angle_alpha   90.00
_cell.angle_beta   90.00
_cell.angle_gamma   90.00
#
_symmetry.space_group_name_H-M   'P 1'
#
loop_
_entity.id
_entity.type
_entity.pdbx_description
1 polymer ?
#
loop_
_entity_poly.entity_id
_entity_poly.type
_entity_poly.pdbx_seq_one_letter_code
_entity_poly.pdbx_strand_id
1 'polypeptide(L)'
;MNFTIRWKDCKKSDAIANHLQNKMDNFQDFHFVEDDGKVEIVYYAKQNKYTCRMNVHVKTKGIIRAEANAYDVITSINDCANKITDQLRRVKTQFKDR
;
A
#
# COMPACT_ATOMS: atom_id res chain seq x y z
N MET A 1 4.00 -1.79 11.39
CA MET A 1 2.87 -2.49 10.76
C MET A 1 3.29 -3.87 10.29
N ASN A 2 2.56 -4.91 10.68
CA ASN A 2 2.73 -6.26 10.12
C ASN A 2 2.01 -6.35 8.76
N PHE A 3 2.72 -6.81 7.72
CA PHE A 3 2.10 -7.07 6.41
C PHE A 3 2.80 -8.19 5.66
N THR A 4 2.09 -8.71 4.67
CA THR A 4 2.61 -9.72 3.74
C THR A 4 2.86 -9.10 2.37
N ILE A 5 3.99 -9.46 1.75
CA ILE A 5 4.32 -9.06 0.38
C ILE A 5 4.24 -10.28 -0.54
N ARG A 6 3.44 -10.18 -1.59
CA ARG A 6 3.45 -11.11 -2.71
C ARG A 6 4.16 -10.50 -3.90
N TRP A 7 5.15 -11.22 -4.43
CA TRP A 7 5.86 -10.88 -5.66
C TRP A 7 5.36 -11.77 -6.78
N LYS A 8 4.95 -11.18 -7.90
CA LYS A 8 4.46 -11.93 -9.05
C LYS A 8 5.17 -11.46 -10.32
N ASP A 9 5.72 -12.42 -11.05
CA ASP A 9 6.43 -12.18 -12.32
C ASP A 9 7.63 -11.20 -12.17
N CYS A 10 8.12 -11.03 -10.93
CA CYS A 10 9.27 -10.20 -10.58
C CYS A 10 10.04 -10.82 -9.40
N LYS A 11 11.30 -10.41 -9.22
CA LYS A 11 12.15 -10.90 -8.13
C LYS A 11 11.93 -10.06 -6.87
N LYS A 12 11.95 -10.74 -5.72
CA LYS A 12 12.03 -10.07 -4.42
C LYS A 12 13.31 -9.25 -4.32
N SER A 13 13.21 -8.07 -3.73
CA SER A 13 14.35 -7.22 -3.36
C SER A 13 14.18 -6.74 -1.92
N ASP A 14 15.20 -6.94 -1.10
CA ASP A 14 15.15 -6.52 0.31
C ASP A 14 15.13 -4.99 0.45
N ALA A 15 15.81 -4.27 -0.44
CA ALA A 15 15.75 -2.81 -0.48
C ALA A 15 14.32 -2.31 -0.74
N ILE A 16 13.59 -2.95 -1.66
CA ILE A 16 12.20 -2.61 -1.95
C ILE A 16 11.28 -3.03 -0.80
N ALA A 17 11.52 -4.17 -0.17
CA ALA A 17 10.77 -4.61 1.01
C ALA A 17 10.93 -3.61 2.17
N ASN A 18 12.15 -3.13 2.43
CA ASN A 18 12.42 -2.12 3.45
C ASN A 18 11.76 -0.77 3.12
N HIS A 19 11.83 -0.33 1.86
CA HIS A 19 11.13 0.89 1.42
C HIS A 19 9.62 0.77 1.64
N LEU A 20 9.06 -0.39 1.31
CA LEU A 20 7.64 -0.66 1.49
C LEU A 20 7.26 -0.72 2.98
N GLN A 21 8.10 -1.31 3.83
CA GLN A 21 7.92 -1.33 5.28
C GLN A 21 7.80 0.08 5.84
N ASN A 22 8.74 0.97 5.49
CA ASN A 22 8.69 2.37 5.90
C ASN A 22 7.39 3.07 5.45
N LYS A 23 6.87 2.75 4.26
CA LYS A 23 5.60 3.30 3.77
C LYS A 23 4.39 2.77 4.53
N MET A 24 4.38 1.47 4.84
CA MET A 24 3.29 0.83 5.60
C MET A 24 3.28 1.29 7.06
N ASP A 25 4.44 1.52 7.66
CA ASP A 25 4.55 2.03 9.03
C ASP A 25 3.94 3.43 9.17
N ASN A 26 4.09 4.29 8.16
CA ASN A 26 3.44 5.61 8.14
C ASN A 26 1.89 5.52 8.14
N PHE A 27 1.30 4.38 7.76
CA PHE A 27 -0.15 4.22 7.87
C PHE A 27 -0.60 4.04 9.32
N GLN A 28 0.29 3.60 10.23
CA GLN A 28 -0.04 3.44 11.65
C GLN A 28 -0.19 4.77 12.40
N ASP A 29 0.26 5.89 11.81
CA ASP A 29 -0.03 7.24 12.30
C ASP A 29 -1.54 7.52 12.36
N PHE A 30 -2.35 6.76 11.62
CA PHE A 30 -3.80 6.75 11.70
C PHE A 30 -4.26 5.68 12.69
N HIS A 31 -4.63 6.06 13.92
CA HIS A 31 -5.01 5.15 15.02
C HIS A 31 -6.14 4.14 14.73
N PHE A 32 -6.92 4.37 13.66
CA PHE A 32 -7.99 3.46 13.21
C PHE A 32 -7.51 2.40 12.20
N VAL A 33 -6.25 2.45 11.77
CA VAL A 33 -5.61 1.43 10.95
C VAL A 33 -5.25 0.23 11.82
N GLU A 34 -5.52 -0.97 11.32
CA GLU A 34 -5.18 -2.21 11.99
C GLU A 34 -3.77 -2.67 11.61
N ASP A 35 -3.16 -3.50 12.45
CA ASP A 35 -1.83 -4.08 12.24
C ASP A 35 -1.87 -5.30 11.31
N ASP A 36 -2.61 -5.21 10.21
CA ASP A 36 -2.65 -6.22 9.15
C ASP A 36 -2.78 -5.54 7.79
N GLY A 37 -1.79 -5.81 6.92
CA GLY A 37 -1.73 -5.31 5.57
C GLY A 37 -1.34 -6.38 4.57
N LYS A 38 -1.79 -6.22 3.33
CA LYS A 38 -1.37 -7.08 2.21
C LYS A 38 -0.92 -6.23 1.06
N VAL A 39 0.25 -6.55 0.52
CA VAL A 39 0.81 -5.87 -0.64
C VAL A 39 1.15 -6.89 -1.71
N GLU A 40 0.80 -6.57 -2.95
CA GLU A 40 1.18 -7.35 -4.13
C GLU A 40 1.95 -6.44 -5.10
N ILE A 41 3.11 -6.93 -5.54
CA ILE A 41 3.91 -6.31 -6.59
C ILE A 41 3.91 -7.25 -7.79
N VAL A 42 3.42 -6.76 -8.92
CA VAL A 42 3.34 -7.52 -10.18
C VAL A 42 4.12 -6.78 -11.26
N TYR A 43 4.97 -7.49 -12.01
CA TYR A 43 5.53 -6.95 -13.26
C TYR A 43 4.74 -7.47 -14.47
N TYR A 44 4.16 -6.56 -15.24
CA TYR A 44 3.41 -6.85 -16.45
C TYR A 44 4.32 -6.69 -17.67
N ALA A 45 4.98 -7.78 -18.08
CA ALA A 45 5.94 -7.80 -19.18
C ALA A 45 5.38 -7.21 -20.50
N LYS A 46 4.10 -7.49 -20.84
CA LYS A 46 3.45 -6.97 -22.06
C LYS A 46 3.33 -5.44 -22.08
N GLN A 47 3.24 -4.81 -20.92
CA GLN A 47 3.07 -3.37 -20.76
C GLN A 47 4.38 -2.69 -20.35
N ASN A 48 5.42 -3.48 -20.06
CA ASN A 48 6.66 -3.05 -19.44
C ASN A 48 6.44 -2.18 -18.18
N LYS A 49 5.52 -2.60 -17.30
CA LYS A 49 5.15 -1.82 -16.10
C LYS A 49 5.09 -2.67 -14.85
N TYR A 50 5.45 -2.06 -13.73
CA TYR A 50 5.17 -2.56 -12.41
C TYR A 50 3.81 -2.08 -11.95
N THR A 51 3.10 -2.92 -11.21
CA THR A 51 1.86 -2.59 -10.51
C THR A 51 2.00 -2.96 -9.05
N CYS A 52 1.74 -2.00 -8.18
CA CYS A 52 1.64 -2.20 -6.75
C CYS A 52 0.16 -2.16 -6.35
N ARG A 53 -0.27 -3.14 -5.57
CA ARG A 53 -1.59 -3.20 -4.93
C ARG A 53 -1.41 -3.26 -3.43
N MET A 54 -2.13 -2.43 -2.71
CA MET A 54 -2.11 -2.41 -1.25
C MET A 54 -3.54 -2.56 -0.71
N ASN A 55 -3.68 -3.44 0.29
CA ASN A 55 -4.87 -3.59 1.10
C ASN A 55 -4.50 -3.27 2.55
N VAL A 56 -5.18 -2.28 3.13
CA VAL A 56 -4.99 -1.83 4.51
C VAL A 56 -6.30 -1.95 5.26
N HIS A 57 -6.28 -2.64 6.39
CA HIS A 57 -7.47 -2.81 7.22
C HIS A 57 -7.68 -1.60 8.12
N VAL A 58 -8.93 -1.15 8.20
CA VAL A 58 -9.36 0.02 8.98
C VAL A 58 -10.59 -0.35 9.80
N LYS A 59 -10.51 -0.19 11.13
CA LYS A 59 -11.56 -0.58 12.08
C LYS A 59 -12.94 -0.04 11.74
N THR A 60 -13.01 1.21 11.26
CA THR A 60 -14.27 1.92 11.05
C THR A 60 -14.90 1.69 9.67
N LYS A 61 -14.13 1.23 8.69
CA LYS A 61 -14.54 1.18 7.27
C LYS A 61 -14.30 -0.17 6.60
N GLY A 62 -13.61 -1.09 7.26
CA GLY A 62 -13.12 -2.34 6.67
C GLY A 62 -11.86 -2.11 5.83
N ILE A 63 -11.76 -2.76 4.68
CA ILE A 63 -10.52 -2.82 3.89
C ILE A 63 -10.45 -1.65 2.89
N ILE A 64 -9.45 -0.80 3.04
CA ILE A 64 -9.06 0.19 2.02
C ILE A 64 -8.14 -0.48 1.02
N ARG A 65 -8.42 -0.28 -0.27
CA ARG A 65 -7.63 -0.84 -1.37
C ARG A 65 -7.15 0.25 -2.29
N ALA A 66 -5.94 0.10 -2.83
CA ALA A 66 -5.43 0.94 -3.89
C ALA A 66 -4.55 0.12 -4.84
N GLU A 67 -4.45 0.62 -6.07
CA GLU A 67 -3.55 0.12 -7.09
C GLU A 67 -2.89 1.30 -7.81
N ALA A 68 -1.60 1.18 -8.13
CA ALA A 68 -0.92 2.08 -9.04
C ALA A 68 0.07 1.32 -9.92
N ASN A 69 0.25 1.81 -11.16
CA ASN A 69 1.22 1.27 -12.10
C ASN A 69 2.23 2.34 -12.51
N ALA A 70 3.47 1.92 -12.75
CA ALA A 70 4.54 2.77 -13.23
C ALA A 70 5.60 1.95 -13.98
N TYR A 71 6.49 2.61 -14.72
CA TYR A 71 7.61 1.94 -15.39
C TYR A 71 8.71 1.50 -14.40
N ASP A 72 8.69 2.03 -13.17
CA ASP A 72 9.59 1.71 -12.08
C ASP A 72 8.81 1.25 -10.83
N VAL A 73 9.36 0.27 -10.11
CA VAL A 73 8.71 -0.34 -8.95
C VAL A 73 8.55 0.64 -7.78
N ILE A 74 9.55 1.47 -7.51
CA ILE A 74 9.52 2.46 -6.41
C ILE A 74 8.43 3.48 -6.68
N THR A 75 8.33 3.95 -7.92
CA THR A 75 7.26 4.87 -8.35
C THR A 75 5.88 4.24 -8.15
N SER A 76 5.69 2.99 -8.59
CA SER A 76 4.41 2.29 -8.42
C SER A 76 4.01 2.15 -6.95
N ILE A 77 4.98 1.89 -6.06
CA ILE A 77 4.78 1.79 -4.62
C ILE A 77 4.39 3.15 -4.03
N ASN A 78 5.13 4.21 -4.37
CA ASN A 78 4.88 5.55 -3.87
C ASN A 78 3.48 6.04 -4.28
N ASP A 79 3.11 5.85 -5.54
CA ASP A 79 1.80 6.24 -6.04
C ASP A 79 0.67 5.46 -5.36
N CYS A 80 0.86 4.14 -5.15
CA CYS A 80 -0.10 3.32 -4.44
C CYS A 80 -0.24 3.75 -2.98
N ALA A 81 0.87 4.02 -2.29
CA ALA A 81 0.87 4.48 -0.92
C ALA A 81 0.22 5.86 -0.76
N ASN A 82 0.44 6.77 -1.70
CA ASN A 82 -0.21 8.08 -1.72
C ASN A 82 -1.73 7.94 -1.85
N LYS A 83 -2.22 7.06 -2.73
CA LYS A 83 -3.66 6.75 -2.86
C LYS A 83 -4.26 6.19 -1.57
N ILE A 84 -3.56 5.30 -0.86
CA ILE A 84 -4.00 4.81 0.46
C ILE A 84 -4.03 5.96 1.47
N THR A 85 -2.96 6.76 1.54
CA THR A 85 -2.85 7.89 2.47
C THR A 85 -4.00 8.88 2.29
N ASP A 86 -4.34 9.21 1.05
CA ASP A 86 -5.46 10.11 0.77
C ASP A 86 -6.81 9.52 1.17
N GLN A 87 -6.99 8.20 1.00
CA GLN A 87 -8.17 7.51 1.51
C GLN A 87 -8.22 7.51 3.04
N LEU A 88 -7.09 7.25 3.72
CA LEU A 88 -7.00 7.32 5.18
C LEU A 88 -7.29 8.72 5.70
N ARG A 89 -6.79 9.77 5.05
CA ARG A 89 -7.13 11.17 5.37
C ARG A 89 -8.63 11.43 5.24
N ARG A 90 -9.28 10.92 4.18
CA ARG A 90 -10.74 11.04 4.02
C ARG A 90 -11.50 10.31 5.12
N VAL A 91 -11.06 9.11 5.52
CA VAL A 91 -11.63 8.38 6.66
C VAL A 91 -11.44 9.18 7.94
N LYS A 92 -10.23 9.69 8.20
CA LYS A 92 -9.95 10.54 9.37
C LYS A 92 -10.90 11.73 9.44
N THR A 93 -11.20 12.38 8.31
CA THR A 93 -12.17 13.49 8.26
C THR A 93 -13.61 13.02 8.43
N GLN A 94 -14.00 11.91 7.79
CA GLN A 94 -15.36 11.37 7.85
C GLN A 94 -15.76 10.89 9.25
N PHE A 95 -14.80 10.37 10.01
CA PHE A 95 -15.01 9.84 11.35
C PHE A 95 -14.40 10.73 12.45
N LYS A 96 -14.08 11.99 12.14
CA LYS A 96 -13.48 12.95 13.10
C LYS A 96 -14.46 13.53 14.15
N ASP A 97 -15.65 12.96 14.29
CA ASP A 97 -16.70 13.39 15.24
C ASP A 97 -17.52 12.20 15.79
N ARG A 98 -16.87 11.11 16.19
CA ARG A 98 -17.48 10.10 17.07
C ARG A 98 -16.48 9.51 18.05
#